data_AF-J7Q1Q9-F1
#
_entry.id   AF-J7Q1Q9-F1
#
_cell.length_a   1.000
_cell.length_b   1.000
_cell.length_c   1.000
_cell.angle_alpha   90.00
_cell.angle_beta   90.00
_cell.angle_gamma   90.00
#
_symmetry.space_group_name_H-M   'P 1'
#
loop_
_entity.id
_entity.type
_entity.pdbx_description
1 polymer ?
#
loop_
_entity_poly.entity_id
_entity_poly.type
_entity_poly.pdbx_seq_one_letter_code
_entity_poly.pdbx_strand_id
1 'polypeptide(L)'
;KSARPVSDTMGQFHPHGDFAIYDTLVRLAQSWNMRYPLVDGQGNFGSRGNDGPAAMRYTECRMTPLAMEMVRDIRENTVDFSPN
;
A
#
# COMPACT_ATOMS: atom_id res chain seq x y z
N LYS A 1 1.63 -10.92 4.54
CA LYS A 1 0.19 -10.59 4.72
C LYS A 1 0.01 -9.09 4.78
N SER A 2 -1.00 -8.53 4.11
CA SER A 2 -1.27 -7.09 4.06
C SER A 2 -1.66 -6.50 5.43
N ALA A 3 -2.17 -7.32 6.35
CA ALA A 3 -2.46 -6.90 7.72
C ALA A 3 -1.27 -6.28 8.47
N ARG A 4 -0.05 -6.75 8.21
CA ARG A 4 1.16 -6.23 8.87
C ARG A 4 1.49 -4.79 8.45
N PRO A 5 1.70 -4.47 7.16
CA PRO A 5 1.96 -3.09 6.76
C PRO A 5 0.80 -2.14 7.09
N VAL A 6 -0.45 -2.60 7.07
CA VAL A 6 -1.61 -1.80 7.53
C VAL A 6 -1.46 -1.44 9.02
N SER A 7 -1.19 -2.43 9.87
CA SER A 7 -0.99 -2.21 11.31
C SER A 7 0.24 -1.35 11.62
N ASP A 8 1.36 -1.57 10.93
CA ASP A 8 2.59 -0.80 11.12
C ASP A 8 2.38 0.67 10.73
N THR A 9 1.71 0.92 9.60
CA THR A 9 1.35 2.28 9.15
C THR A 9 0.44 2.96 10.17
N MET A 10 -0.58 2.25 10.65
CA MET A 10 -1.55 2.78 11.62
C MET A 10 -0.89 3.14 12.95
N GLY A 11 -0.03 2.26 13.47
CA GLY A 11 0.58 2.43 14.78
C GLY A 11 1.73 3.44 14.81
N GLN A 12 2.41 3.68 13.68
CA GLN A 12 3.63 4.49 13.65
C GLN A 12 3.44 5.86 12.98
N PHE A 13 2.59 5.96 11.95
CA PHE A 13 2.56 7.14 11.07
C PHE A 13 1.17 7.67 10.73
N HIS A 14 0.10 6.89 10.90
CA HIS A 14 -1.24 7.29 10.50
C HIS A 14 -2.29 6.84 11.54
N PRO A 15 -2.51 7.61 12.63
CA PRO A 15 -3.35 7.23 13.77
C PRO A 15 -4.86 7.36 13.47
N HIS A 16 -5.29 6.76 12.36
CA HIS A 16 -6.67 6.73 11.88
C HIS A 16 -7.05 5.28 11.52
N GLY A 17 -8.31 5.06 11.14
CA GLY A 17 -8.86 3.72 10.94
C GLY A 17 -8.12 2.88 9.88
N ASP A 18 -7.97 1.59 10.17
CA ASP A 18 -7.34 0.58 9.30
C ASP A 18 -8.02 0.44 7.93
N PHE A 19 -9.34 0.67 7.88
CA PHE A 19 -10.14 0.61 6.66
C PHE A 19 -9.60 1.55 5.58
N ALA A 20 -9.32 2.81 5.93
CA ALA A 20 -8.83 3.80 4.97
C ALA A 20 -7.44 3.43 4.42
N ILE A 21 -6.57 2.87 5.28
CA ILE A 21 -5.24 2.40 4.91
C ILE A 21 -5.33 1.21 3.96
N TYR A 22 -6.16 0.21 4.29
CA TYR A 22 -6.30 -0.98 3.46
C TYR A 22 -6.99 -0.70 2.12
N ASP A 23 -8.04 0.12 2.09
CA ASP A 23 -8.70 0.52 0.83
C ASP A 23 -7.71 1.23 -0.10
N THR A 24 -6.91 2.14 0.45
CA THR A 24 -5.87 2.84 -0.31
C THR A 24 -4.80 1.88 -0.83
N LEU A 25 -4.30 0.97 0.01
CA LEU A 25 -3.32 -0.05 -0.39
C LEU A 25 -3.87 -0.91 -1.54
N VAL A 26 -5.14 -1.30 -1.46
CA VAL A 26 -5.80 -2.08 -2.52
C VAL A 26 -5.83 -1.30 -3.84
N ARG A 27 -6.21 -0.02 -3.81
CA ARG A 27 -6.24 0.83 -5.02
C ARG A 27 -4.86 0.97 -5.67
N LEU A 28 -3.80 1.06 -4.88
CA LEU A 28 -2.41 1.14 -5.37
C LEU A 28 -1.94 -0.15 -6.08
N ALA A 29 -2.62 -1.27 -5.87
CA ALA A 29 -2.32 -2.55 -6.51
C ALA A 29 -3.16 -2.83 -7.78
N GLN A 30 -4.22 -2.07 -8.02
CA GLN A 30 -5.19 -2.31 -9.09
C GLN A 30 -4.76 -1.62 -10.39
N SER A 31 -4.38 -2.40 -11.41
CA SER A 31 -3.91 -1.91 -12.72
C SER A 31 -4.95 -1.15 -13.55
N TRP A 32 -6.24 -1.23 -13.18
CA TRP A 32 -7.30 -0.45 -13.79
C TRP A 32 -7.56 0.89 -13.09
N ASN A 33 -7.13 1.04 -11.83
CA ASN A 33 -7.22 2.29 -11.09
C ASN A 33 -5.94 3.12 -11.21
N MET A 34 -4.78 2.46 -11.37
CA MET A 34 -3.48 3.09 -11.51
C MET A 34 -2.86 2.75 -12.86
N ARG A 35 -2.45 3.77 -13.63
CA ARG A 35 -1.71 3.58 -14.89
C ARG A 35 -0.39 2.83 -14.67
N TYR A 36 0.27 3.11 -13.53
CA TYR A 36 1.46 2.43 -13.05
C TYR A 36 1.24 2.07 -11.56
N PRO A 37 0.83 0.83 -11.25
CA PRO A 37 0.66 0.38 -9.88
C PRO A 37 1.94 0.53 -9.08
N LEU A 38 1.80 0.92 -7.80
CA LEU A 38 2.93 1.06 -6.88
C LEU A 38 3.03 -0.13 -5.92
N VAL A 39 1.93 -0.84 -5.70
CA VAL A 39 1.88 -2.07 -4.90
C VAL A 39 1.74 -3.29 -5.83
N ASP A 40 2.58 -4.30 -5.59
CA ASP A 40 2.44 -5.64 -6.18
C ASP A 40 1.66 -6.51 -5.19
N GLY A 41 0.40 -6.82 -5.54
CA GLY A 41 -0.54 -7.54 -4.68
C GLY A 41 -0.69 -9.00 -5.10
N GLN A 42 -0.67 -9.92 -4.12
CA GLN A 42 -0.99 -11.34 -4.29
C GLN A 42 -2.27 -11.69 -3.52
N GLY A 43 -3.22 -12.31 -4.21
CA GLY A 43 -4.55 -12.66 -3.69
C GLY A 43 -5.66 -11.88 -4.39
N ASN A 44 -6.87 -11.89 -3.82
CA ASN A 44 -7.99 -11.15 -4.39
C ASN A 44 -7.96 -9.68 -3.95
N PHE A 45 -7.58 -8.79 -4.87
CA PHE A 45 -7.60 -7.33 -4.72
C PHE A 45 -8.81 -6.68 -5.38
N GLY A 46 -9.87 -7.44 -5.64
CA GLY A 46 -11.09 -6.97 -6.29
C GLY A 46 -11.04 -7.10 -7.81
N SER A 47 -12.10 -6.64 -8.47
CA SER A 47 -12.25 -6.65 -9.92
C SER A 47 -12.58 -5.25 -10.45
N ARG A 48 -12.60 -5.08 -11.78
CA ARG A 48 -13.10 -3.85 -12.43
C ARG A 48 -14.60 -3.64 -12.23
N GLY A 49 -15.32 -4.71 -11.90
CA GLY A 49 -16.74 -4.68 -11.59
C GLY A 49 -16.99 -4.22 -10.17
N ASN A 50 -17.95 -4.84 -9.49
CA ASN A 50 -18.33 -4.49 -8.12
C ASN A 50 -17.74 -5.42 -7.06
N ASP A 51 -16.82 -6.33 -7.42
CA ASP A 51 -16.23 -7.25 -6.45
C ASP A 51 -15.11 -6.54 -5.68
N GLY A 52 -15.33 -6.37 -4.37
CA GLY A 52 -14.33 -5.83 -3.46
C GLY A 52 -13.14 -6.78 -3.22
N PRO A 53 -12.07 -6.27 -2.61
CA PRO A 53 -10.93 -7.10 -2.22
C PRO A 53 -11.33 -8.10 -1.13
N ALA A 54 -10.59 -9.20 -1.05
CA ALA A 54 -10.63 -10.04 0.14
C ALA A 54 -10.12 -9.26 1.37
N ALA A 55 -10.47 -9.71 2.58
CA ALA A 55 -9.96 -9.12 3.81
C ALA A 55 -8.41 -9.17 3.88
N MET A 56 -7.79 -8.18 4.51
CA MET A 56 -6.32 -7.99 4.60
C MET A 56 -5.54 -9.18 5.18
N ARG A 57 -6.21 -10.10 5.87
CA ARG A 57 -5.64 -11.37 6.38
C ARG A 57 -5.37 -12.40 5.28
N TYR A 58 -6.01 -12.27 4.12
CA TYR A 58 -5.89 -13.19 2.99
C TYR A 58 -5.00 -12.66 1.88
N THR A 59 -4.77 -11.34 1.81
CA THR A 59 -3.92 -10.73 0.80
C THR A 59 -2.47 -10.58 1.27
N GLU A 60 -1.57 -10.53 0.31
CA GLU A 60 -0.16 -10.18 0.50
C GLU A 60 0.21 -9.05 -0.45
N CYS A 61 1.17 -8.24 -0.06
CA CYS A 61 1.61 -7.10 -0.85
C CYS A 61 3.09 -6.84 -0.66
N ARG A 62 3.73 -6.28 -1.69
CA ARG A 62 5.08 -5.73 -1.64
C ARG A 62 5.17 -4.53 -2.59
N MET A 63 6.29 -3.81 -2.56
CA MET A 63 6.52 -2.71 -3.50
C MET A 63 6.74 -3.26 -4.91
N THR A 64 6.20 -2.57 -5.91
CA THR A 64 6.61 -2.77 -7.31
C THR A 64 8.03 -2.22 -7.52
N PRO A 65 8.74 -2.64 -8.58
CA PRO A 65 10.03 -2.03 -8.93
C PRO A 65 9.95 -0.50 -9.10
N LEU A 66 8.87 0.01 -9.69
CA LEU A 66 8.67 1.46 -9.84
C LEU A 66 8.48 2.17 -8.50
N ALA A 67 7.81 1.56 -7.53
CA ALA A 67 7.66 2.15 -6.21
C ALA A 67 9.00 2.26 -5.45
N MET A 68 9.95 1.35 -5.71
CA MET A 68 11.30 1.45 -5.12
C MET A 68 12.04 2.71 -5.59
N GLU A 69 11.75 3.19 -6.80
CA GLU A 69 12.31 4.42 -7.34
C GLU A 69 11.84 5.66 -6.58
N MET A 70 10.61 5.64 -6.06
CA MET A 70 10.03 6.76 -5.29
C MET A 70 10.74 6.99 -3.95
N VAL A 71 11.41 5.97 -3.42
CA VAL A 71 12.13 6.00 -2.13
C VAL A 71 13.63 5.79 -2.30
N ARG A 72 14.12 5.86 -3.54
CA ARG A 72 15.54 5.75 -3.85
C ARG A 72 16.30 6.85 -3.12
N ASP A 73 17.43 6.49 -2.51
CA ASP A 73 18.35 7.40 -1.81
C ASP A 73 17.71 8.25 -0.69
N ILE A 74 16.54 7.85 -0.17
CA ILE A 74 15.82 8.59 0.89
C ILE A 74 16.61 8.65 2.21
N ARG A 75 17.65 7.82 2.36
CA ARG A 75 18.55 7.79 3.52
C ARG A 75 19.82 8.64 3.34
N GLU A 76 19.98 9.29 2.19
CA GLU A 76 21.18 10.06 1.82
C GLU A 76 20.98 11.57 1.99
N ASN A 77 20.20 12.01 2.99
CA ASN A 77 19.85 13.42 3.24
C ASN A 77 19.29 14.16 2.01
N THR A 78 18.50 13.47 1.21
CA THR A 78 17.92 14.01 -0.04
C THR A 78 16.65 14.82 0.20
N VAL A 79 16.01 14.67 1.36
CA VAL A 79 14.79 15.36 1.78
C VAL A 79 14.78 15.60 3.29
N ASP A 80 14.02 16.61 3.73
CA ASP A 80 13.78 16.86 5.15
C ASP A 80 12.71 15.92 5.72
N PHE A 81 13.01 15.28 6.84
CA PHE A 81 12.04 14.47 7.60
C PHE A 81 11.36 15.31 8.68
N SER A 82 10.16 14.90 9.08
CA SER A 82 9.43 15.48 10.22
C SER A 82 9.14 14.41 11.26
N PRO A 83 9.01 14.78 12.55
CA PRO A 83 8.49 13.90 13.59
C PRO A 83 7.08 13.37 13.23
N ASN A 84 6.77 12.18 13.71
CA ASN A 84 5.45 11.57 13.61
C ASN A 84 4.47 12.07 14.69
#